data_AF-A0A7V5GYB7-F1
#
_entry.id   AF-A0A7V5GYB7-F1
#
_cell.length_a   1.000
_cell.length_b   1.000
_cell.length_c   1.000
_cell.angle_alpha   90.00
_cell.angle_beta   90.00
_cell.angle_gamma   90.00
#
_symmetry.space_group_name_H-M   'P 1'
#
loop_
_entity.id
_entity.type
_entity.pdbx_description
1 polymer ?
#
loop_
_entity_poly.entity_id
_entity_poly.type
_entity_poly.pdbx_seq_one_letter_code
_entity_poly.pdbx_strand_id
1 'polypeptide(L)'
;LFEEDEQTEAVVLIGEIGGNAEEQAARYIADQFTKPVVSFIAGRTAPPGRRMGHAGAIVTGGTGTAAAKIAALSEAGVTVVESPARIGAAIASLI
;
A
#
# COMPACT_ATOMS: atom_id res chain seq x y z
N LEU A 1 -7.78 -3.59 -15.35
CA LEU A 1 -8.74 -2.54 -14.90
C LEU A 1 -8.08 -1.17 -14.86
N PHE A 2 -7.49 -0.70 -13.76
CA PHE A 2 -6.98 0.68 -13.68
C PHE A 2 -5.82 0.99 -14.64
N GLU A 3 -4.93 0.03 -14.89
CA GLU A 3 -3.84 0.21 -15.87
C GLU A 3 -4.39 0.45 -17.29
N GLU A 4 -5.42 -0.30 -17.68
CA GLU A 4 -5.98 -0.29 -19.03
C GLU A 4 -7.00 0.84 -19.25
N ASP A 5 -7.52 1.43 -18.18
CA ASP A 5 -8.52 2.50 -18.26
C ASP A 5 -7.87 3.85 -18.59
N GLU A 6 -7.99 4.34 -19.83
CA GLU A 6 -7.41 5.61 -20.28
C GLU A 6 -7.84 6.83 -19.46
N GLN A 7 -8.96 6.78 -18.73
CA GLN A 7 -9.43 7.87 -17.87
C GLN A 7 -8.82 7.87 -16.46
N THR A 8 -8.17 6.77 -16.07
CA THR A 8 -7.46 6.71 -14.78
C THR A 8 -6.07 7.35 -14.94
N GLU A 9 -5.87 8.49 -14.29
CA GLU A 9 -4.60 9.24 -14.30
C GLU A 9 -3.63 8.82 -13.19
N ALA A 10 -4.15 8.35 -12.04
CA ALA A 10 -3.36 7.85 -10.92
C ALA A 10 -4.19 6.91 -10.04
N VAL A 11 -3.52 6.10 -9.22
CA VAL A 11 -4.17 5.15 -8.30
C VAL A 11 -3.75 5.41 -6.85
N VAL A 12 -4.73 5.28 -5.94
CA VAL A 12 -4.48 5.23 -4.50
C VAL A 12 -4.64 3.80 -4.00
N LEU A 13 -3.57 3.21 -3.45
CA LEU A 13 -3.58 1.88 -2.84
C LEU A 13 -3.65 2.01 -1.31
N ILE A 14 -4.79 1.64 -0.73
CA ILE A 14 -4.98 1.61 0.73
C ILE A 14 -4.85 0.17 1.22
N GLY A 15 -3.78 -0.10 1.95
CA GLY A 15 -3.49 -1.40 2.55
C GLY A 15 -3.63 -1.38 4.06
N GLU A 16 -3.49 -2.56 4.67
CA GLU A 16 -3.49 -2.75 6.12
C GLU A 16 -2.44 -3.81 6.51
N ILE A 17 -2.24 -4.06 7.80
CA ILE A 17 -1.41 -5.19 8.24
C ILE A 17 -2.05 -6.55 7.91
N GLY A 18 -1.24 -7.60 7.82
CA GLY A 18 -1.69 -8.99 7.63
C GLY A 18 -1.75 -9.42 6.16
N GLY A 19 -1.42 -10.68 5.89
CA GLY A 19 -1.25 -11.18 4.51
C GLY A 19 -0.06 -10.54 3.79
N ASN A 20 0.02 -10.71 2.48
CA ASN A 20 1.15 -10.28 1.64
C ASN A 20 0.71 -9.62 0.31
N ALA A 21 -0.52 -9.10 0.25
CA ALA A 21 -1.10 -8.60 -0.99
C ALA A 21 -0.36 -7.36 -1.49
N GLU A 22 0.09 -6.49 -0.59
CA GLU A 22 0.79 -5.25 -0.90
C GLU A 22 2.22 -5.50 -1.36
N GLU A 23 2.91 -6.52 -0.84
CA GLU A 23 4.19 -6.96 -1.38
C GLU A 23 4.05 -7.56 -2.80
N GLN A 24 2.96 -8.27 -3.06
CA GLN A 24 2.65 -8.76 -4.41
C GLN A 24 2.29 -7.61 -5.36
N ALA A 25 1.52 -6.63 -4.87
CA ALA A 25 1.19 -5.42 -5.61
C ALA A 25 2.46 -4.62 -5.94
N ALA A 26 3.41 -4.51 -5.01
CA ALA A 26 4.69 -3.85 -5.25
C ALA A 26 5.46 -4.50 -6.41
N ARG A 27 5.52 -5.84 -6.46
CA ARG A 27 6.16 -6.56 -7.59
C ARG A 27 5.45 -6.27 -8.91
N TYR A 28 4.12 -6.37 -8.93
CA TYR A 28 3.34 -6.06 -10.11
C TYR A 28 3.52 -4.60 -10.57
N ILE A 29 3.58 -3.65 -9.63
CA ILE A 29 3.79 -2.24 -9.92
C ILE A 29 5.17 -2.03 -10.55
N ALA A 30 6.22 -2.60 -9.96
CA ALA A 30 7.57 -2.48 -10.48
C ALA A 30 7.72 -3.07 -11.90
N ASP A 31 7.01 -4.16 -12.20
CA ASP A 31 7.19 -4.90 -13.46
C ASP A 31 6.25 -4.42 -14.58
N GLN A 32 5.03 -3.97 -14.27
CA GLN A 32 3.94 -3.90 -15.26
C GLN A 32 3.01 -2.69 -15.13
N PHE A 33 2.97 -1.98 -14.01
CA PHE A 33 2.01 -0.88 -13.80
C PHE A 33 2.67 0.47 -14.07
N THR A 34 2.16 1.22 -15.02
CA THR A 34 2.84 2.45 -15.49
C THR A 34 2.28 3.72 -14.87
N LYS A 35 1.06 3.66 -14.31
CA LYS A 35 0.40 4.83 -13.74
C LYS A 35 0.92 5.17 -12.35
N PRO A 36 1.01 6.47 -11.97
CA PRO A 36 1.42 6.88 -10.64
C PRO A 36 0.58 6.22 -9.54
N VAL A 37 1.26 5.71 -8.51
CA VAL A 37 0.61 5.12 -7.34
C VAL A 37 1.03 5.85 -6.07
N VAL A 38 0.04 6.24 -5.27
CA VAL A 38 0.20 6.65 -3.87
C VAL A 38 -0.35 5.56 -2.98
N SER A 39 0.31 5.26 -1.85
CA SER A 39 -0.18 4.27 -0.91
C SER A 39 -0.20 4.73 0.53
N PHE A 40 -1.11 4.16 1.32
CA PHE A 40 -1.12 4.25 2.78
C PHE A 40 -1.34 2.85 3.37
N ILE A 41 -0.54 2.47 4.37
CA ILE A 41 -0.67 1.20 5.09
C ILE A 41 -1.15 1.44 6.52
N ALA A 42 -2.37 1.00 6.81
CA ALA A 42 -2.95 1.07 8.14
C ALA A 42 -2.32 0.05 9.10
N GLY A 43 -2.44 0.32 10.40
CA GLY A 43 -2.00 -0.63 11.45
C GLY A 43 -0.51 -0.58 11.80
N ARG A 44 0.22 0.49 11.44
CA ARG A 44 1.63 0.70 11.82
C ARG A 44 1.89 0.60 13.33
N THR A 45 0.90 0.96 14.14
CA THR A 45 0.97 0.95 15.61
C THR A 45 0.23 -0.25 16.23
N ALA A 46 -0.16 -1.23 15.43
CA ALA A 46 -0.88 -2.40 15.94
C ALA A 46 0.07 -3.26 16.79
N PRO A 47 -0.37 -3.70 17.98
CA PRO A 47 0.45 -4.57 18.80
C PRO A 47 0.57 -5.97 18.17
N PRO A 48 1.74 -6.64 18.31
CA PRO A 48 1.93 -7.99 17.79
C PRO A 48 0.87 -8.98 18.30
N GLY A 49 0.44 -9.90 17.43
CA GLY A 49 -0.52 -10.96 17.79
C GLY A 49 -1.96 -10.48 18.05
N ARG A 50 -2.26 -9.18 17.86
CA ARG A 50 -3.62 -8.66 18.00
C ARG A 50 -4.31 -8.55 16.65
N ARG A 51 -5.50 -9.15 16.56
CA ARG A 51 -6.40 -8.95 15.42
C ARG A 51 -7.09 -7.59 15.52
N MET A 52 -7.00 -6.79 14.47
CA MET A 52 -7.57 -5.44 14.41
C MET A 52 -8.87 -5.44 13.59
N GLY A 53 -10.01 -5.72 14.23
CA GLY A 53 -11.35 -5.63 13.60
C GLY A 53 -11.55 -6.62 12.44
N HIS A 54 -11.03 -6.29 11.25
CA HIS A 54 -11.02 -7.15 10.08
C HIS A 54 -10.38 -8.53 10.36
N ALA A 55 -10.95 -9.57 9.76
CA ALA A 55 -10.50 -10.95 9.97
C ALA A 55 -9.04 -11.16 9.50
N GLY A 56 -8.62 -10.45 8.44
CA GLY A 56 -7.28 -10.52 7.86
C GLY A 56 -6.23 -9.63 8.53
N ALA A 57 -6.65 -8.67 9.36
CA ALA A 57 -5.75 -7.69 9.99
C ALA A 57 -5.04 -8.28 11.23
N ILE A 58 -4.19 -9.29 10.99
CA ILE A 58 -3.37 -9.94 12.01
C ILE A 58 -1.95 -10.15 11.48
N VAL A 59 -0.96 -9.76 12.28
CA VAL A 59 0.45 -10.05 12.01
C VAL A 59 0.78 -11.41 12.63
N THR A 60 1.06 -12.41 11.79
CA THR A 60 1.43 -13.76 12.23
C THR A 60 2.89 -14.05 11.87
N GLY A 61 3.71 -14.50 12.82
CA GLY A 61 5.07 -14.97 12.52
C GLY A 61 6.01 -13.94 11.89
N GLY A 62 5.74 -12.63 12.05
CA GLY A 62 6.56 -11.56 11.46
C GLY A 62 6.28 -11.27 9.99
N THR A 63 5.35 -11.97 9.34
CA THR A 63 4.91 -11.68 7.96
C THR A 63 3.68 -10.76 7.96
N GLY A 64 3.55 -9.95 6.91
CA GLY A 64 2.45 -8.98 6.77
C GLY A 64 2.56 -7.77 7.71
N THR A 65 3.78 -7.43 8.14
CA THR A 65 4.00 -6.19 8.93
C THR A 65 3.80 -4.97 8.05
N ALA A 66 3.33 -3.86 8.64
CA ALA A 66 3.23 -2.61 7.91
C ALA A 66 4.60 -2.16 7.38
N ALA A 67 5.68 -2.38 8.14
CA ALA A 67 7.03 -2.02 7.72
C ALA A 67 7.48 -2.77 6.45
N ALA A 68 7.24 -4.09 6.37
CA ALA A 68 7.59 -4.87 5.19
C ALA A 68 6.82 -4.41 3.95
N LYS A 69 5.52 -4.14 4.11
CA LYS A 69 4.65 -3.64 3.04
C LYS A 69 5.09 -2.26 2.54
N ILE A 70 5.37 -1.34 3.46
CA ILE A 70 5.86 0.02 3.15
C ILE A 70 7.19 -0.07 2.39
N ALA A 71 8.13 -0.91 2.85
CA ALA A 71 9.42 -1.08 2.20
C ALA A 71 9.27 -1.59 0.76
N ALA A 72 8.50 -2.69 0.57
CA ALA A 72 8.27 -3.26 -0.75
C ALA A 72 7.64 -2.26 -1.72
N LEU A 73 6.59 -1.53 -1.28
CA LEU A 73 5.94 -0.51 -2.12
C LEU A 73 6.89 0.65 -2.44
N SER A 74 7.67 1.12 -1.47
CA SER A 74 8.64 2.21 -1.69
C SER A 74 9.74 1.80 -2.67
N GLU A 75 10.24 0.56 -2.57
CA GLU A 75 11.22 -0.01 -3.51
C GLU A 75 10.65 -0.13 -4.93
N ALA A 76 9.34 -0.37 -5.07
CA ALA A 76 8.63 -0.37 -6.34
C ALA A 76 8.32 1.04 -6.89
N GLY A 77 8.81 2.12 -6.25
CA GLY A 77 8.60 3.50 -6.69
C GLY A 77 7.26 4.10 -6.27
N VAL A 78 6.49 3.44 -5.41
CA VAL A 78 5.21 3.96 -4.90
C VAL A 78 5.46 5.06 -3.87
N THR A 79 4.72 6.16 -3.97
CA THR A 79 4.74 7.20 -2.93
C THR A 79 3.93 6.73 -1.72
N VAL A 80 4.58 6.22 -0.69
CA VAL A 80 3.91 5.76 0.53
C VAL A 80 3.80 6.89 1.56
N VAL A 81 2.58 7.32 1.87
CA VAL A 81 2.33 8.37 2.86
C VAL A 81 2.15 7.81 4.26
N GLU A 82 2.60 8.56 5.26
CA GLU A 82 2.54 8.13 6.65
C GLU A 82 1.17 8.30 7.32
N SER A 83 0.34 9.17 6.76
CA SER A 83 -0.97 9.53 7.28
C SER A 83 -1.98 9.62 6.14
N PRO A 84 -3.22 9.12 6.32
CA PRO A 84 -4.26 9.22 5.29
C PRO A 84 -4.58 10.68 4.94
N ALA A 85 -4.36 11.63 5.86
CA ALA A 85 -4.54 13.06 5.62
C ALA A 85 -3.59 13.64 4.56
N ARG A 86 -2.53 12.90 4.18
CA ARG A 86 -1.55 13.32 3.17
C ARG A 86 -1.83 12.79 1.78
N ILE A 87 -2.78 11.86 1.62
CA ILE A 87 -3.09 11.21 0.34
C ILE A 87 -3.43 12.24 -0.74
N GLY A 88 -4.34 13.17 -0.46
CA GLY A 88 -4.78 14.16 -1.44
C GLY A 88 -3.64 15.06 -1.93
N ALA A 89 -2.79 15.52 -1.02
CA ALA A 89 -1.62 16.34 -1.38
C ALA A 89 -0.58 15.54 -2.17
N ALA A 90 -0.40 14.25 -1.86
CA ALA A 90 0.54 13.39 -2.58
C ALA A 90 0.06 13.12 -4.02
N ILE A 91 -1.22 12.78 -4.21
CA ILE A 91 -1.77 12.59 -5.55
C ILE A 91 -1.66 13.86 -6.38
N ALA A 92 -2.04 15.02 -5.81
CA ALA A 92 -1.96 16.31 -6.49
C ALA A 92 -0.52 16.72 -6.90
N SER A 93 0.52 16.08 -6.36
CA SER A 93 1.92 16.34 -6.74
C SER A 93 2.43 15.42 -7.86
N LEU A 94 1.66 14.40 -8.25
CA LEU A 94 2.03 13.39 -9.24
C LEU A 94 1.26 13.52 -10.55
N ILE A 95 0.21 14.35 -10.59
CA ILE A 95 -0.65 14.63 -11.76
C ILE A 95 -0.54 16.09 -12.16
#